data_AF-A0A286U197-F1
#
_entry.id   AF-A0A286U197-F1
#
_cell.length_a   1.000
_cell.length_b   1.000
_cell.length_c   1.000
_cell.angle_alpha   90.00
_cell.angle_beta   90.00
_cell.angle_gamma   90.00
#
_symmetry.space_group_name_H-M   'P 1'
#
loop_
_entity.id
_entity.type
_entity.pdbx_description
1 polymer ?
#
loop_
_entity_poly.entity_id
_entity_poly.type
_entity_poly.pdbx_seq_one_letter_code
_entity_poly.pdbx_strand_id
1 'polypeptide(L)'
;MIKIIKNLSIMSIVFLIVFTSGLLRSEESALPAPDESLKTFLIGSRDAKRQQCSEEVAPALGRKCSFCHNVSVTEFTEKGDKAKFMMKAAVALGVKCIFCHAGKKRFTEKLEVAAKMFKLAEMMDVECSFCHAGKGNFTHAGKTAKTAMVLQRWAKKGNKKCLECHDKKKKFELNFHGWEILNAQKGLLGM
;
A
#
# COMPACT_ATOMS: atom_id res chain seq x y z
N MET A 1 37.01 -43.94 -18.11
CA MET A 1 35.97 -44.21 -17.08
C MET A 1 36.10 -43.39 -15.79
N ILE A 2 37.30 -42.98 -15.34
CA ILE A 2 37.48 -42.25 -14.06
C ILE A 2 36.94 -40.80 -14.06
N LYS A 3 36.87 -40.13 -15.22
CA LYS A 3 36.40 -38.73 -15.32
C LYS A 3 34.87 -38.57 -15.18
N ILE A 4 34.09 -39.61 -15.47
CA ILE A 4 32.63 -39.57 -15.42
C ILE A 4 32.11 -39.69 -13.97
N ILE A 5 32.83 -40.42 -13.12
CA ILE A 5 32.46 -40.66 -11.71
C ILE A 5 32.60 -39.39 -10.85
N LYS A 6 33.58 -38.52 -11.15
CA LYS A 6 33.75 -37.24 -10.42
C LYS A 6 32.63 -36.23 -10.67
N ASN A 7 32.06 -36.19 -11.89
CA ASN A 7 30.99 -35.25 -12.22
C ASN A 7 29.61 -35.69 -11.68
N LEU A 8 29.36 -37.00 -11.56
CA LEU A 8 28.12 -37.51 -10.97
C LEU A 8 28.01 -37.20 -9.46
N SER A 9 29.16 -37.22 -8.77
CA SER A 9 29.24 -36.93 -7.33
C SER A 9 29.00 -35.45 -7.00
N ILE A 10 29.38 -34.53 -7.87
CA ILE A 10 29.23 -33.09 -7.63
C ILE A 10 27.79 -32.63 -7.93
N MET A 11 27.17 -33.16 -9.00
CA MET A 11 25.79 -32.81 -9.35
C MET A 11 24.76 -33.34 -8.32
N SER A 12 25.03 -34.49 -7.69
CA SER A 12 24.16 -35.03 -6.62
C SER A 12 24.20 -34.19 -5.33
N ILE A 13 25.34 -33.56 -5.01
CA ILE A 13 25.48 -32.74 -3.79
C ILE A 13 24.76 -31.40 -3.96
N VAL A 14 24.79 -30.81 -5.16
CA VAL A 14 24.05 -29.55 -5.44
C VAL A 14 22.54 -29.75 -5.40
N PHE A 15 22.03 -30.89 -5.88
CA PHE A 15 20.59 -31.21 -5.79
C PHE A 15 20.11 -31.43 -4.34
N LEU A 16 20.94 -32.01 -3.46
CA LEU A 16 20.62 -32.24 -2.05
C LEU A 16 20.56 -30.93 -1.23
N ILE A 17 21.37 -29.92 -1.56
CA ILE A 17 21.33 -28.60 -0.90
C ILE A 17 20.06 -27.83 -1.29
N VAL A 18 19.61 -27.95 -2.54
CA VAL A 18 18.38 -27.30 -3.01
C VAL A 18 17.13 -27.99 -2.42
N PHE A 19 17.14 -29.32 -2.27
CA PHE A 19 16.01 -30.06 -1.68
C PHE A 19 15.89 -29.93 -0.16
N THR A 20 17.00 -29.83 0.57
CA THR A 20 16.97 -29.61 2.03
C THR A 20 16.62 -28.17 2.42
N SER A 21 16.81 -27.21 1.51
CA SER A 21 16.31 -25.84 1.67
C SER A 21 14.79 -25.71 1.45
N GLY A 22 14.16 -26.72 0.83
CA GLY A 22 12.72 -26.76 0.56
C GLY A 22 11.86 -27.40 1.66
N LEU A 23 12.47 -28.06 2.64
CA LEU A 23 11.76 -28.85 3.67
C LEU A 23 11.79 -28.26 5.08
N LEU A 24 12.41 -27.07 5.26
CA LEU A 24 12.52 -26.38 6.56
C LEU A 24 11.72 -25.07 6.63
N ARG A 25 10.62 -24.97 5.87
CA ARG A 25 9.67 -23.86 6.01
C ARG A 25 8.24 -24.36 6.17
N SER A 26 8.05 -25.14 7.22
CA SER A 26 6.75 -25.24 7.91
C SER A 26 6.92 -24.73 9.33
N GLU A 27 7.42 -23.50 9.46
CA GLU A 27 7.14 -22.71 10.65
C GLU A 27 6.09 -21.70 10.21
N GLU A 28 4.85 -22.11 10.42
CA GLU A 28 3.68 -21.25 10.51
C GLU A 28 3.96 -20.24 11.60
N SER A 29 4.75 -19.22 11.24
CA SER A 29 4.83 -17.99 11.98
C SER A 29 3.50 -17.32 11.72
N ALA A 30 2.53 -17.68 12.56
CA ALA A 30 1.36 -16.88 12.82
C ALA A 30 1.86 -15.45 12.95
N LEU A 31 1.70 -14.69 11.87
CA LEU A 31 2.02 -13.28 11.85
C LEU A 31 1.24 -12.70 13.02
N PRO A 32 1.87 -11.96 13.95
CA PRO A 32 1.11 -11.27 14.97
C PRO A 32 0.05 -10.48 14.23
N ALA A 33 -1.21 -10.69 14.62
CA ALA A 33 -2.34 -10.00 14.05
C ALA A 33 -1.96 -8.51 13.98
N PRO A 34 -2.21 -7.83 12.84
CA PRO A 34 -1.88 -6.42 12.72
C PRO A 34 -2.46 -5.70 13.93
N ASP A 35 -1.59 -5.03 14.69
CA ASP A 35 -1.93 -4.30 15.90
C ASP A 35 -3.26 -3.54 15.68
N GLU A 36 -4.30 -3.98 16.38
CA GLU A 36 -5.64 -3.40 16.28
C GLU A 36 -5.67 -1.91 16.66
N SER A 37 -4.59 -1.36 17.24
CA SER A 37 -4.46 0.03 17.65
C SER A 37 -4.48 1.04 16.51
N LEU A 38 -4.29 0.62 15.26
CA LEU A 38 -4.26 1.50 14.08
C LEU A 38 -5.59 1.53 13.31
N LYS A 39 -6.76 1.42 13.98
CA LYS A 39 -8.05 1.71 13.30
C LYS A 39 -8.30 3.21 13.12
N THR A 40 -7.68 4.07 13.93
CA THR A 40 -7.92 5.52 13.93
C THR A 40 -6.66 6.34 14.14
N PHE A 41 -6.53 7.47 13.44
CA PHE A 41 -5.32 8.32 13.49
C PHE A 41 -5.09 9.00 14.85
N LEU A 42 -6.18 9.45 15.50
CA LEU A 42 -6.17 10.06 16.83
C LEU A 42 -6.85 9.12 17.82
N ILE A 43 -6.22 8.88 18.97
CA ILE A 43 -6.62 7.83 19.91
C ILE A 43 -7.13 8.43 21.23
N GLY A 44 -8.08 7.75 21.89
CA GLY A 44 -8.55 8.12 23.24
C GLY A 44 -9.76 9.07 23.27
N SER A 45 -9.90 9.80 24.38
CA SER A 45 -11.01 10.71 24.66
C SER A 45 -11.03 11.93 23.72
N ARG A 46 -12.11 12.71 23.73
CA ARG A 46 -12.20 13.95 22.95
C ARG A 46 -11.04 14.90 23.25
N ASP A 47 -10.69 15.07 24.52
CA ASP A 47 -9.65 16.00 24.93
C ASP A 47 -8.25 15.48 24.56
N ALA A 48 -8.01 14.16 24.66
CA ALA A 48 -6.78 13.54 24.18
C ALA A 48 -6.61 13.70 22.65
N LYS A 49 -7.69 13.50 21.89
CA LYS A 49 -7.69 13.71 20.43
C LYS A 49 -7.47 15.19 20.07
N ARG A 50 -8.06 16.11 20.84
CA ARG A 50 -7.84 17.56 20.68
C ARG A 50 -6.37 17.91 20.90
N GLN A 51 -5.76 17.37 21.95
CA GLN A 51 -4.35 17.58 22.25
C GLN A 51 -3.44 17.05 21.13
N GLN A 52 -3.64 15.80 20.68
CA GLN A 52 -2.91 15.22 19.55
C GLN A 52 -3.08 16.06 18.27
N CYS A 53 -4.29 16.59 18.02
CA CYS A 53 -4.54 17.46 16.88
C CYS A 53 -3.72 18.77 16.97
N SER A 54 -3.69 19.41 18.14
CA SER A 54 -2.92 20.65 18.34
C SER A 54 -1.41 20.46 18.31
N GLU A 55 -0.91 19.30 18.75
CA GLU A 55 0.52 19.02 18.87
C GLU A 55 1.12 18.39 17.61
N GLU A 56 0.36 17.54 16.90
CA GLU A 56 0.86 16.82 15.72
C GLU A 56 0.32 17.38 14.40
N VAL A 57 -1.00 17.58 14.32
CA VAL A 57 -1.68 17.84 13.03
C VAL A 57 -1.56 19.31 12.63
N ALA A 58 -1.94 20.23 13.51
CA ALA A 58 -1.90 21.66 13.24
C ALA A 58 -0.49 22.17 12.89
N PRO A 59 0.59 21.76 13.59
CA PRO A 59 1.96 22.15 13.26
C PRO A 59 2.44 21.56 11.93
N ALA A 60 2.14 20.29 11.66
CA ALA A 60 2.50 19.64 10.40
C ALA A 60 1.86 20.35 9.19
N LEU A 61 0.62 20.81 9.33
CA LEU A 61 -0.07 21.56 8.28
C LEU A 61 0.32 23.06 8.26
N GLY A 62 0.86 23.59 9.36
CA GLY A 62 1.10 25.02 9.53
C GLY A 62 -0.18 25.84 9.48
N ARG A 63 -1.26 25.32 10.09
CA ARG A 63 -2.61 25.92 10.08
C ARG A 63 -3.19 25.99 11.50
N LYS A 64 -4.05 26.98 11.75
CA LYS A 64 -4.82 27.10 13.00
C LYS A 64 -6.03 26.16 12.97
N CYS A 65 -6.62 25.86 14.12
CA CYS A 65 -7.80 24.98 14.26
C CYS A 65 -8.96 25.40 13.36
N SER A 66 -9.21 26.71 13.21
CA SER A 66 -10.26 27.28 12.35
C SER A 66 -10.10 26.97 10.86
N PHE A 67 -8.96 26.40 10.45
CA PHE A 67 -8.80 25.91 9.09
C PHE A 67 -9.60 24.63 8.84
N CYS A 68 -9.59 23.71 9.80
CA CYS A 68 -10.28 22.42 9.70
C CYS A 68 -11.63 22.42 10.42
N HIS A 69 -11.83 23.35 11.35
CA HIS A 69 -13.04 23.41 12.16
C HIS A 69 -13.72 24.78 12.08
N ASN A 70 -14.99 24.83 12.46
CA ASN A 70 -15.64 26.09 12.78
C ASN A 70 -15.00 26.76 14.02
N VAL A 71 -15.39 28.00 14.32
CA VAL A 71 -14.80 28.80 15.41
C VAL A 71 -14.95 28.11 16.78
N SER A 72 -16.05 27.39 17.00
CA SER A 72 -16.32 26.62 18.22
C SER A 72 -15.64 25.25 18.27
N VAL A 73 -14.97 24.82 17.20
CA VAL A 73 -14.29 23.51 17.10
C VAL A 73 -15.26 22.33 17.31
N THR A 74 -16.52 22.50 16.88
CA THR A 74 -17.57 21.48 17.00
C THR A 74 -17.84 20.76 15.68
N GLU A 75 -17.62 21.43 14.56
CA GLU A 75 -17.89 20.91 13.21
C GLU A 75 -16.64 21.00 12.35
N PHE A 76 -16.55 20.09 11.38
CA PHE A 76 -15.50 20.14 10.36
C PHE A 76 -15.93 21.05 9.21
N THR A 77 -14.98 21.83 8.71
CA THR A 77 -15.11 22.50 7.41
C THR A 77 -14.83 21.48 6.30
N GLU A 78 -15.08 21.85 5.04
CA GLU A 78 -14.67 21.06 3.87
C GLU A 78 -13.18 20.67 3.91
N LYS A 79 -12.32 21.62 4.34
CA LYS A 79 -10.89 21.39 4.53
C LYS A 79 -10.62 20.40 5.68
N GLY A 80 -11.44 20.43 6.71
CA GLY A 80 -11.43 19.46 7.81
C GLY A 80 -11.80 18.05 7.35
N ASP A 81 -12.82 17.91 6.51
CA ASP A 81 -13.19 16.61 5.95
C ASP A 81 -12.10 16.06 5.02
N LYS A 82 -11.47 16.93 4.22
CA LYS A 82 -10.28 16.56 3.46
C LYS A 82 -9.14 16.10 4.38
N ALA A 83 -8.90 16.78 5.51
CA ALA A 83 -7.90 16.36 6.48
C ALA A 83 -8.23 14.99 7.11
N LYS A 84 -9.51 14.71 7.41
CA LYS A 84 -9.96 13.40 7.90
C LYS A 84 -9.71 12.30 6.87
N PHE A 85 -9.98 12.56 5.59
CA PHE A 85 -9.65 11.61 4.52
C PHE A 85 -8.13 11.33 4.48
N MET A 86 -7.30 12.37 4.56
CA MET A 86 -5.83 12.22 4.59
C MET A 86 -5.36 11.46 5.84
N MET A 87 -6.02 11.62 6.99
CA MET A 87 -5.74 10.85 8.20
C MET A 87 -6.05 9.36 8.02
N LYS A 88 -7.16 9.00 7.35
CA LYS A 88 -7.47 7.61 7.01
C LYS A 88 -6.40 7.01 6.10
N ALA A 89 -5.93 7.76 5.11
CA ALA A 89 -4.82 7.34 4.27
C ALA A 89 -3.54 7.14 5.09
N ALA A 90 -3.22 8.07 5.99
CA ALA A 90 -2.05 7.98 6.86
C ALA A 90 -2.11 6.73 7.75
N VAL A 91 -3.29 6.40 8.29
CA VAL A 91 -3.54 5.15 9.02
C VAL A 91 -3.28 3.93 8.16
N ALA A 92 -3.87 3.87 6.96
CA ALA A 92 -3.69 2.74 6.05
C ALA A 92 -2.21 2.52 5.69
N LEU A 93 -1.44 3.60 5.52
CA LEU A 93 0.00 3.55 5.26
C LEU A 93 0.85 3.33 6.52
N GLY A 94 0.28 3.43 7.72
CA GLY A 94 1.02 3.38 8.99
C GLY A 94 2.01 4.53 9.17
N VAL A 95 1.63 5.75 8.74
CA VAL A 95 2.48 6.95 8.79
C VAL A 95 1.79 8.11 9.50
N LYS A 96 2.57 9.10 9.93
CA LYS A 96 2.10 10.37 10.50
C LYS A 96 2.13 11.50 9.46
N CYS A 97 1.53 12.65 9.77
CA CYS A 97 1.45 13.81 8.86
C CYS A 97 2.81 14.23 8.31
N ILE A 98 3.88 14.13 9.12
CA ILE A 98 5.23 14.53 8.75
C ILE A 98 5.84 13.73 7.59
N PHE A 99 5.27 12.56 7.27
CA PHE A 99 5.71 11.75 6.14
C PHE A 99 5.57 12.48 4.80
N CYS A 100 4.47 13.21 4.63
CA CYS A 100 4.23 14.06 3.46
C CYS A 100 4.43 15.54 3.74
N HIS A 101 4.25 16.00 4.98
CA HIS A 101 4.30 17.42 5.33
C HIS A 101 5.61 17.78 6.06
N ALA A 102 6.37 18.73 5.52
CA ALA A 102 7.59 19.26 6.15
C ALA A 102 7.32 20.49 7.04
N GLY A 103 6.07 20.63 7.54
CA GLY A 103 5.62 21.78 8.31
C GLY A 103 5.43 23.05 7.47
N LYS A 104 4.74 24.05 8.05
CA LYS A 104 4.55 25.39 7.45
C LYS A 104 4.04 25.34 6.00
N LYS A 105 3.09 24.45 5.69
CA LYS A 105 2.51 24.22 4.36
C LYS A 105 3.47 23.65 3.30
N ARG A 106 4.68 23.24 3.68
CA ARG A 106 5.64 22.60 2.77
C ARG A 106 5.41 21.09 2.73
N PHE A 107 5.75 20.49 1.60
CA PHE A 107 5.65 19.05 1.37
C PHE A 107 7.01 18.42 1.17
N THR A 108 7.11 17.12 1.46
CA THR A 108 8.26 16.29 1.10
C THR A 108 8.13 15.83 -0.36
N GLU A 109 9.19 15.25 -0.91
CA GLU A 109 9.21 14.58 -2.22
C GLU A 109 8.14 13.46 -2.37
N LYS A 110 7.62 12.94 -1.24
CA LYS A 110 6.61 11.86 -1.25
C LYS A 110 5.25 12.31 -1.76
N LEU A 111 5.00 13.63 -1.83
CA LEU A 111 3.75 14.19 -2.34
C LEU A 111 3.43 13.71 -3.76
N GLU A 112 4.42 13.63 -4.65
CA GLU A 112 4.17 13.26 -6.04
C GLU A 112 3.65 11.82 -6.14
N VAL A 113 4.28 10.90 -5.41
CA VAL A 113 3.85 9.50 -5.35
C VAL A 113 2.48 9.41 -4.70
N ALA A 114 2.25 10.11 -3.58
CA ALA A 114 0.96 10.13 -2.91
C ALA A 114 -0.16 10.64 -3.82
N ALA A 115 0.07 11.71 -4.58
CA ALA A 115 -0.90 12.24 -5.55
C ALA A 115 -1.26 11.21 -6.64
N LYS A 116 -0.27 10.49 -7.16
CA LYS A 116 -0.50 9.40 -8.11
C LYS A 116 -1.31 8.26 -7.48
N MET A 117 -1.03 7.91 -6.22
CA MET A 117 -1.79 6.86 -5.51
C MET A 117 -3.22 7.28 -5.20
N PHE A 118 -3.47 8.52 -4.76
CA PHE A 118 -4.82 9.02 -4.55
C PHE A 118 -5.65 8.97 -5.84
N LYS A 119 -5.05 9.38 -6.96
CA LYS A 119 -5.70 9.27 -8.27
C LYS A 119 -5.95 7.82 -8.67
N LEU A 120 -5.10 6.88 -8.27
CA LEU A 120 -5.29 5.45 -8.57
C LEU A 120 -6.45 4.89 -7.73
N ALA A 121 -6.45 5.18 -6.44
CA ALA A 121 -7.52 4.82 -5.51
C ALA A 121 -8.88 5.35 -6.00
N GLU A 122 -8.94 6.61 -6.41
CA GLU A 122 -10.12 7.19 -7.02
C GLU A 122 -10.48 6.50 -8.34
N MET A 123 -9.52 6.30 -9.25
CA MET A 123 -9.76 5.67 -10.55
C MET A 123 -10.33 4.26 -10.43
N MET A 124 -9.91 3.52 -9.40
CA MET A 124 -10.29 2.14 -9.15
C MET A 124 -11.45 2.00 -8.16
N ASP A 125 -11.89 3.10 -7.53
CA ASP A 125 -12.92 3.11 -6.50
C ASP A 125 -12.58 2.24 -5.27
N VAL A 126 -11.36 2.41 -4.77
CA VAL A 126 -10.89 1.68 -3.59
C VAL A 126 -10.34 2.64 -2.54
N GLU A 127 -10.49 2.26 -1.27
CA GLU A 127 -9.82 2.91 -0.15
C GLU A 127 -8.35 2.48 -0.08
N CYS A 128 -7.50 3.29 0.56
CA CYS A 128 -6.07 2.98 0.70
C CYS A 128 -5.83 1.64 1.42
N SER A 129 -6.70 1.27 2.37
CA SER A 129 -6.65 0.01 3.12
C SER A 129 -6.93 -1.23 2.27
N PHE A 130 -7.48 -1.07 1.07
CA PHE A 130 -7.64 -2.19 0.14
C PHE A 130 -6.28 -2.77 -0.26
N CYS A 131 -5.27 -1.91 -0.42
CA CYS A 131 -3.91 -2.31 -0.81
C CYS A 131 -2.92 -2.26 0.36
N HIS A 132 -3.06 -1.31 1.29
CA HIS A 132 -2.10 -1.09 2.37
C HIS A 132 -2.57 -1.71 3.69
N ALA A 133 -1.61 -2.26 4.43
CA ALA A 133 -1.85 -2.92 5.72
C ALA A 133 -0.91 -2.37 6.81
N GLY A 134 -0.73 -1.05 6.85
CA GLY A 134 0.18 -0.37 7.76
C GLY A 134 1.60 -0.24 7.21
N LYS A 135 2.53 0.14 8.10
CA LYS A 135 3.88 0.62 7.74
C LYS A 135 4.68 -0.41 6.95
N GLY A 136 4.86 -0.15 5.65
CA GLY A 136 5.63 -1.02 4.74
C GLY A 136 4.91 -2.31 4.34
N ASN A 137 3.69 -2.53 4.81
CA ASN A 137 2.94 -3.76 4.61
C ASN A 137 1.83 -3.59 3.58
N PHE A 138 1.59 -4.65 2.81
CA PHE A 138 0.55 -4.71 1.79
C PHE A 138 -0.39 -5.88 2.04
N THR A 139 -1.67 -5.67 1.74
CA THR A 139 -2.65 -6.77 1.61
C THR A 139 -2.27 -7.68 0.45
N HIS A 140 -2.96 -8.82 0.27
CA HIS A 140 -2.75 -9.66 -0.90
C HIS A 140 -2.97 -8.87 -2.21
N ALA A 141 -4.07 -8.13 -2.31
CA ALA A 141 -4.35 -7.26 -3.45
C ALA A 141 -3.26 -6.20 -3.66
N GLY A 142 -2.77 -5.59 -2.58
CA GLY A 142 -1.66 -4.62 -2.64
C GLY A 142 -0.35 -5.22 -3.13
N LYS A 143 -0.02 -6.46 -2.74
CA LYS A 143 1.16 -7.19 -3.24
C LYS A 143 1.05 -7.42 -4.74
N THR A 144 -0.10 -7.92 -5.21
CA THR A 144 -0.38 -8.14 -6.63
C THR A 144 -0.30 -6.84 -7.42
N ALA A 145 -0.94 -5.78 -6.93
CA ALA A 145 -0.90 -4.45 -7.55
C ALA A 145 0.54 -3.90 -7.62
N LYS A 146 1.32 -4.00 -6.52
CA LYS A 146 2.72 -3.56 -6.50
C LYS A 146 3.54 -4.28 -7.57
N THR A 147 3.41 -5.60 -7.68
CA THR A 147 4.11 -6.39 -8.70
C THR A 147 3.72 -5.91 -10.11
N ALA A 148 2.43 -5.76 -10.40
CA ALA A 148 1.96 -5.27 -11.69
C ALA A 148 2.48 -3.86 -12.00
N MET A 149 2.48 -2.96 -11.01
CA MET A 149 2.97 -1.59 -11.14
C MET A 149 4.47 -1.54 -11.46
N VAL A 150 5.28 -2.41 -10.83
CA VAL A 150 6.71 -2.53 -11.13
C VAL A 150 6.91 -3.05 -12.55
N LEU A 151 6.28 -4.17 -12.92
CA LEU A 151 6.40 -4.77 -14.25
C LEU A 151 5.97 -3.81 -15.37
N GLN A 152 4.94 -3.00 -15.13
CA GLN A 152 4.44 -2.04 -16.10
C GLN A 152 5.18 -0.70 -16.10
N ARG A 153 6.24 -0.54 -15.30
CA ARG A 153 6.97 0.73 -15.14
C ARG A 153 6.04 1.89 -14.77
N TRP A 154 5.12 1.64 -13.84
CA TRP A 154 4.07 2.57 -13.41
C TRP A 154 4.62 3.95 -13.00
N ALA A 155 5.79 4.00 -12.35
CA ALA A 155 6.42 5.26 -11.97
C ALA A 155 6.59 6.22 -13.17
N LYS A 156 6.87 5.67 -14.36
CA LYS A 156 7.00 6.41 -15.63
C LYS A 156 5.68 6.53 -16.39
N LYS A 157 4.89 5.45 -16.47
CA LYS A 157 3.66 5.40 -17.31
C LYS A 157 2.41 5.99 -16.64
N GLY A 158 2.37 6.02 -15.32
CA GLY A 158 1.24 6.46 -14.51
C GLY A 158 0.02 5.53 -14.58
N ASN A 159 -1.09 6.00 -13.99
CA ASN A 159 -2.28 5.18 -13.72
C ASN A 159 -3.09 4.78 -14.96
N LYS A 160 -3.03 5.56 -16.05
CA LYS A 160 -3.87 5.29 -17.24
C LYS A 160 -3.61 3.91 -17.84
N LYS A 161 -2.37 3.40 -17.72
CA LYS A 161 -1.99 2.07 -18.19
C LYS A 161 -2.83 0.95 -17.56
N CYS A 162 -3.30 1.15 -16.32
CA CYS A 162 -4.11 0.16 -15.63
C CYS A 162 -5.46 -0.07 -16.33
N LEU A 163 -6.00 0.94 -17.02
CA LEU A 163 -7.30 0.85 -17.70
C LEU A 163 -7.26 0.08 -19.02
N GLU A 164 -6.08 -0.33 -19.49
CA GLU A 164 -5.99 -1.24 -20.63
C GLU A 164 -6.55 -2.62 -20.28
N CYS A 165 -6.37 -3.07 -19.03
CA CYS A 165 -6.83 -4.38 -18.57
C CYS A 165 -7.94 -4.29 -17.51
N HIS A 166 -8.13 -3.14 -16.85
CA HIS A 166 -9.11 -2.98 -15.79
C HIS A 166 -10.24 -2.03 -16.16
N ASP A 167 -11.43 -2.33 -15.65
CA ASP A 167 -12.57 -1.42 -15.70
C ASP A 167 -12.42 -0.29 -14.68
N LYS A 168 -12.65 0.93 -15.15
CA LYS A 168 -12.65 2.11 -14.29
C LYS A 168 -13.78 2.00 -13.27
N LYS A 169 -13.51 2.40 -12.02
CA LYS A 169 -14.46 2.40 -10.90
C LYS A 169 -15.05 1.03 -10.52
N LYS A 170 -14.42 -0.07 -10.94
CA LYS A 170 -14.86 -1.43 -10.60
C LYS A 170 -13.85 -2.21 -9.76
N LYS A 171 -13.17 -1.56 -8.82
CA LYS A 171 -12.31 -2.23 -7.82
C LYS A 171 -11.28 -3.21 -8.42
N PHE A 172 -10.66 -2.82 -9.53
CA PHE A 172 -9.73 -3.65 -10.31
C PHE A 172 -10.34 -4.88 -11.01
N GLU A 173 -11.65 -4.93 -11.24
CA GLU A 173 -12.22 -5.89 -12.17
C GLU A 173 -11.56 -5.78 -13.54
N LEU A 174 -11.28 -6.93 -14.16
CA LEU A 174 -10.72 -6.96 -15.50
C LEU A 174 -11.79 -6.64 -16.52
N ASN A 175 -11.43 -5.84 -17.51
CA ASN A 175 -12.23 -5.69 -18.72
C ASN A 175 -12.05 -6.93 -19.62
N PHE A 176 -12.76 -6.99 -20.76
CA PHE A 176 -12.68 -8.12 -21.69
C PHE A 176 -11.24 -8.42 -22.12
N HIS A 177 -10.47 -7.38 -22.49
CA HIS A 177 -9.08 -7.54 -22.90
C HIS A 177 -8.18 -8.08 -21.78
N GLY A 178 -8.36 -7.60 -20.56
CA GLY A 178 -7.65 -8.11 -19.38
C GLY A 178 -7.94 -9.59 -19.13
N TRP A 179 -9.18 -10.03 -19.33
CA TRP A 179 -9.58 -11.44 -19.25
C TRP A 179 -8.90 -12.30 -20.32
N GLU A 180 -8.86 -11.85 -21.57
CA GLU A 180 -8.18 -12.56 -22.66
C GLU A 180 -6.69 -12.78 -22.35
N ILE A 181 -6.00 -11.74 -21.90
CA ILE A 181 -4.58 -11.83 -21.54
C ILE A 181 -4.38 -12.85 -20.42
N LEU A 182 -5.19 -12.77 -19.36
CA LEU A 182 -5.04 -13.66 -18.20
C LEU A 182 -5.27 -15.13 -18.59
N ASN A 183 -6.29 -15.40 -19.40
CA ASN A 183 -6.61 -16.77 -19.82
C ASN A 183 -5.57 -17.34 -20.79
N ALA A 184 -5.03 -16.53 -21.71
CA ALA A 184 -3.93 -16.95 -22.57
C ALA A 184 -2.69 -17.33 -21.75
N GLN A 185 -2.38 -16.58 -20.69
CA GLN A 185 -1.26 -16.90 -19.80
C GLN A 185 -1.48 -18.20 -19.01
N LYS A 186 -2.70 -18.48 -18.53
CA LYS A 186 -3.02 -19.75 -17.86
C LYS A 186 -2.87 -20.94 -18.79
N GLY A 187 -3.38 -20.83 -20.02
CA GLY A 187 -3.24 -21.86 -21.04
C GLY A 187 -1.77 -22.18 -21.39
N LEU A 188 -0.88 -21.17 -21.38
CA LEU A 188 0.56 -21.36 -21.57
C LEU A 188 1.24 -22.05 -20.38
N LEU A 189 0.72 -21.88 -19.16
CA LEU A 189 1.24 -22.49 -17.94
C LEU A 189 0.64 -23.88 -17.65
N GLY A 190 -0.27 -24.37 -18.51
CA GLY A 190 -0.96 -25.65 -18.32
C GLY A 190 -1.90 -25.66 -17.11
N MET A 191 -2.42 -24.49 -16.73
CA MET A 191 -3.34 -24.27 -15.60
C MET A 191 -4.78 -24.06 -16.04
#